data_AF-A0A850JQA9-F1
#
_entry.id   AF-A0A850JQA9-F1
#
_cell.length_a   1.000
_cell.length_b   1.000
_cell.length_c   1.000
_cell.angle_alpha   90.00
_cell.angle_beta   90.00
_cell.angle_gamma   90.00
#
_symmetry.space_group_name_H-M   'P 1'
#
loop_
_entity.id
_entity.type
_entity.pdbx_description
1 polymer ?
#
loop_
_entity_poly.entity_id
_entity_poly.type
_entity_poly.pdbx_seq_one_letter_code
_entity_poly.pdbx_strand_id
1 'polypeptide(L)'
;VVGFCCFFVRYQSHFGIELVVVVADVGGGEGSGAGAGGGIAVEVLPAADRAGAGPDLTIAVPTGLGQARNNVLVNAADALIAVGGSWGTLSEIALAMRAGRIPVVQVGGWRVLDEEGHPAGGIVHATDPAAAVAATGLWA
;
A
#
# COMPACT_ATOMS: atom_id res chain seq x y z
N VAL A 1 -3.18 1.25 17.64
CA VAL A 1 -2.62 2.11 16.59
C VAL A 1 -3.15 1.59 15.28
N VAL A 2 -3.92 2.40 14.53
CA VAL A 2 -4.56 1.99 13.28
C VAL A 2 -3.72 2.50 12.12
N GLY A 3 -3.46 1.66 11.12
CA GLY A 3 -2.78 2.05 9.90
C GLY A 3 -2.59 0.89 8.93
N PHE A 4 -2.56 1.21 7.63
CA PHE A 4 -2.44 0.27 6.52
C PHE A 4 -1.68 0.92 5.36
N CYS A 5 -1.12 0.11 4.47
CA CYS A 5 -0.55 0.57 3.20
C CYS A 5 -1.45 0.17 2.03
N CYS A 6 -1.58 1.10 1.08
CA CYS A 6 -2.11 0.86 -0.25
C CYS A 6 -0.94 0.83 -1.23
N PHE A 7 -0.75 -0.31 -1.89
CA PHE A 7 0.23 -0.49 -2.94
C PHE A 7 -0.46 -0.34 -4.27
N PHE A 8 0.03 0.57 -5.10
CA PHE A 8 -0.54 0.87 -6.40
C PHE A 8 0.29 0.21 -7.48
N VAL A 9 -0.35 -0.56 -8.34
CA VAL A 9 0.24 -1.09 -9.57
C VAL A 9 -0.47 -0.45 -10.75
N ARG A 10 0.30 0.14 -11.67
CA ARG A 10 -0.20 0.69 -12.93
C ARG A 10 -0.20 -0.43 -13.96
N TYR A 11 -1.40 -0.91 -14.28
CA TYR A 11 -1.56 -1.86 -15.38
C TYR A 11 -2.15 -1.16 -16.60
N GLN A 12 -1.42 -1.18 -17.72
CA GLN A 12 -1.94 -0.76 -19.02
C GLN A 12 -2.32 -1.99 -19.83
N SER A 13 -3.62 -2.16 -20.06
CA SER A 13 -4.09 -3.23 -20.93
C SER A 13 -3.82 -2.91 -22.40
N HIS A 14 -3.77 -3.95 -23.24
CA HIS A 14 -3.64 -3.81 -24.70
C HIS A 14 -4.79 -3.01 -25.34
N PHE A 15 -5.90 -2.81 -24.61
CA PHE A 15 -7.07 -2.05 -25.03
C PHE A 15 -7.12 -0.62 -24.46
N GLY A 16 -6.04 -0.15 -23.80
CA GLY A 16 -5.97 1.20 -23.25
C GLY A 16 -6.74 1.40 -21.94
N ILE A 17 -7.10 0.32 -21.24
CA ILE A 17 -7.70 0.41 -19.89
C ILE A 17 -6.56 0.52 -18.89
N GLU A 18 -6.52 1.64 -18.16
CA GLU A 18 -5.67 1.78 -16.98
C GLU A 18 -6.38 1.19 -15.78
N LEU A 19 -5.78 0.15 -15.22
CA LEU A 19 -6.29 -0.48 -14.03
C LEU A 19 -5.36 -0.15 -12.87
N VAL A 20 -5.95 0.43 -11.82
CA VAL A 20 -5.30 0.56 -10.53
C VAL A 20 -5.58 -0.71 -9.75
N VAL A 21 -4.53 -1.49 -9.50
CA VAL A 21 -4.59 -2.56 -8.50
C VAL A 21 -4.17 -1.96 -7.18
N VAL A 22 -5.11 -1.86 -6.24
CA VAL A 22 -4.79 -1.55 -4.84
C VAL A 22 -4.53 -2.88 -4.16
N VAL A 23 -3.29 -3.08 -3.71
CA VAL A 23 -2.97 -4.15 -2.77
C VAL A 23 -3.00 -3.57 -1.37
N ALA A 24 -3.81 -4.12 -0.48
CA ALA A 24 -3.94 -3.62 0.89
C ALA A 24 -3.63 -4.73 1.89
N ASP A 25 -2.96 -4.39 2.99
CA ASP A 25 -2.88 -5.22 4.20
C ASP A 25 -3.90 -4.71 5.21
N VAL A 26 -5.12 -5.25 5.17
CA VAL A 26 -6.15 -4.92 6.17
C VAL A 26 -6.80 -6.21 6.66
N GLY A 27 -6.20 -6.77 7.71
CA GLY A 27 -6.96 -7.63 8.62
C GLY A 27 -8.06 -6.81 9.28
N GLY A 28 -9.27 -6.80 8.71
CA GLY A 28 -10.41 -6.09 9.30
C GLY A 28 -11.37 -5.36 8.36
N GLY A 29 -11.26 -5.47 7.03
CA GLY A 29 -12.32 -5.00 6.12
C GLY A 29 -12.41 -3.50 5.86
N GLU A 30 -11.41 -2.69 6.23
CA GLU A 30 -11.46 -1.22 6.12
C GLU A 30 -10.75 -0.63 4.86
N GLY A 31 -10.29 -1.44 3.90
CA GLY A 31 -9.41 -0.96 2.82
C GLY A 31 -9.94 -0.99 1.38
N SER A 32 -11.24 -1.14 1.16
CA SER A 32 -11.79 -1.40 -0.18
C SER A 32 -12.48 -0.20 -0.84
N GLY A 33 -11.98 1.02 -0.63
CA GLY A 33 -12.45 2.18 -1.38
C GLY A 33 -12.34 2.02 -2.92
N ALA A 34 -11.57 1.04 -3.40
CA ALA A 34 -11.40 0.73 -4.82
C ALA A 34 -12.68 0.18 -5.51
N GLY A 35 -13.55 -0.51 -4.78
CA GLY A 35 -14.77 -1.12 -5.35
C GLY A 35 -15.77 -0.07 -5.88
N ALA A 36 -15.81 1.11 -5.26
CA ALA A 36 -16.74 2.18 -5.65
C ALA A 36 -16.31 2.94 -6.92
N GLY A 37 -15.03 2.86 -7.32
CA GLY A 37 -14.46 3.60 -8.45
C GLY A 37 -14.20 2.76 -9.71
N GLY A 38 -14.56 1.47 -9.72
CA GLY A 38 -14.25 0.56 -10.84
C GLY A 38 -12.80 0.06 -10.88
N GLY A 39 -12.02 0.24 -9.81
CA GLY A 39 -10.69 -0.32 -9.66
C GLY A 39 -10.72 -1.80 -9.25
N ILE A 40 -9.58 -2.51 -9.37
CA ILE A 40 -9.45 -3.88 -8.87
C ILE A 40 -8.77 -3.83 -7.50
N ALA A 41 -9.46 -4.31 -6.47
CA ALA A 41 -8.87 -4.54 -5.15
C ALA A 41 -8.31 -5.97 -5.09
N VAL A 42 -7.00 -6.11 -4.95
CA VAL A 42 -6.36 -7.41 -4.73
C VAL A 42 -5.83 -7.46 -3.31
N GLU A 43 -6.08 -8.53 -2.57
CA GLU A 43 -5.42 -8.75 -1.28
C GLU A 43 -4.53 -9.98 -1.36
N VAL A 44 -3.24 -9.78 -1.10
CA VAL A 44 -2.25 -10.87 -1.00
C VAL A 44 -2.25 -11.31 0.45
N LEU A 45 -3.01 -12.32 0.87
CA LEU A 45 -3.29 -12.69 2.26
C LEU A 45 -2.11 -13.38 2.98
N PRO A 46 -1.97 -13.26 4.32
CA PRO A 46 -0.86 -13.85 5.06
C PRO A 46 -1.07 -15.34 5.34
N ALA A 47 -2.32 -15.76 5.46
CA ALA A 47 -2.74 -17.14 5.65
C ALA A 47 -2.81 -17.88 4.31
N ALA A 48 -2.86 -19.21 4.38
CA ALA A 48 -3.06 -20.09 3.21
C ALA A 48 -4.56 -20.31 2.88
N ASP A 49 -5.44 -19.53 3.50
CA ASP A 49 -6.89 -19.56 3.29
C ASP A 49 -7.44 -18.14 3.11
N ARG A 50 -8.74 -18.04 2.86
CA ARG A 50 -9.45 -16.77 2.62
C ARG A 50 -10.25 -16.28 3.83
N ALA A 51 -10.07 -16.89 5.01
CA ALA A 51 -10.90 -16.59 6.16
C ALA A 51 -10.74 -15.14 6.66
N GLY A 52 -9.60 -14.51 6.39
CA GLY A 52 -9.32 -13.11 6.74
C GLY A 52 -9.55 -12.09 5.62
N ALA A 53 -10.10 -12.50 4.47
CA ALA A 53 -10.29 -11.63 3.32
C ALA A 53 -11.36 -10.56 3.57
N GLY A 54 -11.09 -9.31 3.18
CA GLY A 54 -12.07 -8.23 3.22
C GLY A 54 -13.31 -8.50 2.35
N PRO A 55 -14.51 -8.01 2.75
CA PRO A 55 -15.78 -8.30 2.05
C PRO A 55 -15.87 -7.68 0.64
N ASP A 56 -15.10 -6.64 0.38
CA ASP A 56 -15.20 -5.81 -0.82
C ASP A 56 -14.00 -6.00 -1.77
N LEU A 57 -13.25 -7.09 -1.60
CA LEU A 57 -12.14 -7.42 -2.49
C LEU A 57 -12.64 -7.91 -3.85
N THR A 58 -11.92 -7.54 -4.91
CA THR A 58 -12.11 -8.17 -6.22
C THR A 58 -11.39 -9.52 -6.29
N ILE A 59 -10.18 -9.62 -5.73
CA ILE A 59 -9.34 -10.82 -5.79
C ILE A 59 -8.66 -11.04 -4.43
N ALA A 60 -8.75 -12.26 -3.91
CA ALA A 60 -8.03 -12.70 -2.72
C ALA A 60 -7.00 -13.79 -3.07
N VAL A 61 -5.73 -13.53 -2.76
CA VAL A 61 -4.57 -14.40 -3.03
C VAL A 61 -4.03 -14.96 -1.71
N PRO A 62 -4.49 -16.13 -1.23
CA PRO A 62 -3.92 -16.81 -0.07
C PRO A 62 -2.49 -17.26 -0.34
N THR A 63 -1.54 -16.89 0.53
CA THR A 63 -0.11 -17.17 0.31
C THR A 63 0.54 -18.04 1.37
N GLY A 64 0.05 -18.02 2.62
CA GLY A 64 0.72 -18.66 3.75
C GLY A 64 2.08 -18.05 4.13
N LEU A 65 2.42 -16.87 3.58
CA LEU A 65 3.74 -16.24 3.77
C LEU A 65 3.88 -15.48 5.09
N GLY A 66 2.80 -15.34 5.87
CA GLY A 66 2.81 -14.49 7.06
C GLY A 66 3.30 -13.09 6.71
N GLN A 67 4.29 -12.56 7.46
CA GLN A 67 4.85 -11.23 7.21
C GLN A 67 5.77 -11.15 5.98
N ALA A 68 6.22 -12.29 5.43
CA ALA A 68 7.09 -12.28 4.24
C ALA A 68 6.36 -11.75 2.99
N ARG A 69 5.02 -11.72 2.99
CA ARG A 69 4.21 -11.11 1.93
C ARG A 69 4.52 -9.63 1.71
N ASN A 70 4.98 -8.90 2.73
CA ASN A 70 5.24 -7.45 2.63
C ASN A 70 6.31 -7.17 1.56
N ASN A 71 7.27 -8.08 1.39
CA ASN A 71 8.26 -7.97 0.33
C ASN A 71 7.66 -8.24 -1.07
N VAL A 72 6.67 -9.13 -1.17
CA VAL A 72 5.91 -9.34 -2.41
C VAL A 72 5.14 -8.06 -2.79
N LEU A 73 4.48 -7.43 -1.81
CA LEU A 73 3.75 -6.17 -1.99
C LEU A 73 4.66 -5.06 -2.52
N VAL A 74 5.79 -4.81 -1.85
CA VAL A 74 6.77 -3.78 -2.25
C VAL A 74 7.37 -4.07 -3.63
N ASN A 75 7.61 -5.34 -3.97
CA ASN A 75 8.17 -5.69 -5.27
C ASN A 75 7.19 -5.54 -6.42
N ALA A 76 5.89 -5.76 -6.17
CA ALA A 76 4.85 -5.66 -7.18
C ALA A 76 4.38 -4.21 -7.43
N ALA A 77 4.58 -3.32 -6.46
CA ALA A 77 4.07 -1.96 -6.50
C ALA A 77 4.89 -1.03 -7.40
N ASP A 78 4.21 -0.02 -7.95
CA ASP A 78 4.79 1.16 -8.58
C ASP A 78 4.75 2.39 -7.66
N ALA A 79 3.89 2.39 -6.63
CA ALA A 79 3.90 3.37 -5.53
C ALA A 79 3.31 2.77 -4.24
N LEU A 80 3.70 3.33 -3.10
CA LEU A 80 3.14 3.02 -1.78
C LEU A 80 2.52 4.27 -1.17
N ILE A 81 1.26 4.17 -0.72
CA ILE A 81 0.62 5.16 0.14
C ILE A 81 0.32 4.52 1.50
N ALA A 82 0.98 5.00 2.55
CA ALA A 82 0.74 4.59 3.92
C ALA A 82 -0.26 5.54 4.59
N VAL A 83 -1.26 4.99 5.28
CA VAL A 83 -2.27 5.76 6.01
C VAL A 83 -2.22 5.35 7.49
N GLY A 84 -2.13 6.35 8.38
CA GLY A 84 -2.01 6.09 9.81
C GLY A 84 -0.68 5.43 10.17
N GLY A 85 -0.62 4.71 11.29
CA GLY A 85 0.64 4.14 11.77
C GLY A 85 0.46 2.91 12.64
N SER A 86 0.61 1.73 12.04
CA SER A 86 0.76 0.45 12.73
C SER A 86 2.19 -0.10 12.55
N TRP A 87 2.57 -1.12 13.33
CA TRP A 87 3.85 -1.81 13.13
C TRP A 87 3.96 -2.47 11.76
N GLY A 88 2.85 -3.00 11.23
CA GLY A 88 2.78 -3.53 9.86
C GLY A 88 3.08 -2.45 8.84
N THR A 89 2.41 -1.30 8.95
CA THR A 89 2.63 -0.11 8.11
C THR A 89 4.09 0.34 8.12
N LEU A 90 4.73 0.45 9.30
CA LEU A 90 6.15 0.83 9.33
C LEU A 90 7.03 -0.21 8.64
N SER A 91 6.75 -1.51 8.82
CA SER A 91 7.54 -2.56 8.17
C SER A 91 7.50 -2.46 6.64
N GLU A 92 6.35 -2.12 6.09
CA GLU A 92 6.13 -1.94 4.66
C GLU A 92 6.82 -0.67 4.14
N ILE A 93 6.70 0.44 4.87
CA ILE A 93 7.45 1.67 4.61
C ILE A 93 8.96 1.36 4.60
N ALA A 94 9.48 0.70 5.64
CA ALA A 94 10.90 0.39 5.74
C ALA A 94 11.39 -0.50 4.59
N LEU A 95 10.59 -1.49 4.18
CA LEU A 95 10.90 -2.35 3.03
C LEU A 95 10.91 -1.55 1.71
N ALA A 96 9.93 -0.67 1.50
CA ALA A 96 9.86 0.19 0.31
C ALA A 96 11.03 1.18 0.24
N MET A 97 11.35 1.83 1.37
CA MET A 97 12.49 2.73 1.51
C MET A 97 13.81 2.01 1.24
N ARG A 98 13.98 0.79 1.77
CA ARG A 98 15.15 -0.05 1.49
C ARG A 98 15.24 -0.47 0.02
N ALA A 99 14.10 -0.76 -0.61
CA ALA A 99 14.06 -1.13 -2.02
C ALA A 99 14.45 0.04 -2.93
N GLY A 100 14.10 1.28 -2.57
CA GLY A 100 14.54 2.50 -3.25
C GLY A 100 14.04 2.65 -4.69
N ARG A 101 12.93 1.98 -5.05
CA ARG A 101 12.41 1.90 -6.43
C ARG A 101 11.08 2.62 -6.65
N ILE A 102 10.30 2.82 -5.60
CA ILE A 102 8.94 3.36 -5.68
C ILE A 102 8.81 4.59 -4.77
N PRO A 103 7.99 5.59 -5.13
CA PRO A 103 7.61 6.66 -4.22
C PRO A 103 6.86 6.09 -3.02
N VAL A 104 7.23 6.61 -1.84
CA VAL A 104 6.58 6.30 -0.57
C VAL A 104 5.92 7.57 -0.06
N VAL A 105 4.59 7.56 -0.01
CA VAL A 105 3.77 8.68 0.46
C VAL A 105 3.08 8.28 1.76
N GLN A 106 2.99 9.20 2.72
CA GLN A 106 2.37 8.94 4.00
C GLN A 106 1.34 10.02 4.37
N VAL A 107 0.15 9.56 4.78
CA VAL A 107 -0.97 10.39 5.26
C VAL A 107 -1.21 10.11 6.74
N GLY A 108 -0.87 11.08 7.60
CA GLY A 108 -0.88 10.89 9.06
C GLY A 108 0.13 9.83 9.52
N GLY A 109 0.02 9.35 10.76
CA GLY A 109 0.85 8.23 11.23
C GLY A 109 2.20 8.59 11.84
N TRP A 110 3.18 7.70 11.68
CA TRP A 110 4.47 7.80 12.36
C TRP A 110 5.38 8.80 11.68
N ARG A 111 6.21 9.49 12.45
CA ARG A 111 7.36 10.21 11.89
C ARG A 111 8.61 9.41 12.19
N VAL A 112 9.24 8.89 11.15
CA VAL A 112 10.54 8.21 11.27
C VAL A 112 11.59 9.30 11.32
N LEU A 113 12.40 9.30 12.36
CA LEU A 113 13.49 10.25 12.57
C LEU A 113 14.83 9.51 12.51
N ASP A 114 15.89 10.20 12.09
CA ASP A 114 17.28 9.75 12.23
C ASP A 114 17.78 9.91 13.68
N GLU A 115 19.06 9.58 13.92
CA GLU A 115 19.67 9.66 15.25
C GLU A 115 19.73 11.10 15.77
N GLU A 116 19.81 12.08 14.88
CA GLU A 116 19.83 13.51 15.18
C GLU A 116 18.43 14.12 15.35
N GLY A 117 17.37 13.35 15.11
CA GLY A 117 15.98 13.77 15.24
C GLY A 117 15.40 14.45 14.00
N HIS A 118 16.10 14.43 12.86
CA HIS A 118 15.56 14.90 11.58
C HIS A 118 14.66 13.84 10.93
N PRO A 119 13.66 14.24 10.13
CA PRO A 119 12.87 13.28 9.36
C PRO A 119 13.72 12.42 8.44
N ALA A 120 13.50 11.10 8.48
CA ALA A 120 14.10 10.18 7.53
C ALA A 120 13.71 10.58 6.09
N GLY A 121 14.70 10.70 5.22
CA GLY A 121 14.50 11.15 3.85
C GLY A 121 13.71 10.17 2.98
N GLY A 122 13.11 10.67 1.91
CA GLY A 122 12.44 9.90 0.85
C GLY A 122 11.00 9.47 1.12
N ILE A 123 10.48 9.71 2.33
CA ILE A 123 9.03 9.63 2.61
C ILE A 123 8.41 11.00 2.30
N VAL A 124 7.45 11.05 1.37
CA VAL A 124 6.67 12.26 1.08
C VAL A 124 5.46 12.29 2.02
N HIS A 125 5.30 13.36 2.78
CA HIS A 125 4.16 13.52 3.67
C HIS A 125 3.05 14.32 2.99
N ALA A 126 1.85 13.74 2.90
CA ALA A 126 0.66 14.36 2.35
C ALA A 126 -0.39 14.65 3.44
N THR A 127 -1.19 15.69 3.24
CA THR A 127 -2.21 16.15 4.20
C THR A 127 -3.56 15.49 4.01
N ASP A 128 -3.82 14.96 2.82
CA ASP A 128 -5.11 14.41 2.41
C ASP A 128 -4.92 13.37 1.28
N PRO A 129 -5.95 12.56 0.97
CA PRO A 129 -5.85 11.51 -0.04
C PRO A 129 -5.53 12.03 -1.45
N ALA A 130 -6.05 13.21 -1.84
CA ALA A 130 -5.83 13.75 -3.19
C ALA A 130 -4.37 14.18 -3.37
N ALA A 131 -3.82 14.87 -2.37
CA ALA A 131 -2.41 15.21 -2.32
C ALA A 131 -1.52 13.95 -2.31
N ALA A 132 -1.95 12.88 -1.63
CA ALA A 132 -1.18 11.65 -1.57
C ALA A 132 -1.08 10.96 -2.94
N VAL A 133 -2.21 10.85 -3.65
CA VAL A 133 -2.28 10.31 -5.01
C VAL A 133 -1.41 11.13 -5.96
N ALA A 134 -1.53 12.46 -5.94
CA ALA A 134 -0.71 13.34 -6.78
C ALA A 134 0.79 13.20 -6.50
N ALA A 135 1.18 13.07 -5.23
CA ALA A 135 2.57 12.92 -4.81
C ALA A 135 3.23 11.62 -5.29
N THR A 136 2.45 10.60 -5.67
CA THR A 136 3.01 9.38 -6.26
C THR A 136 3.56 9.60 -7.68
N GLY A 137 3.07 10.62 -8.40
CA GLY A 137 3.41 10.83 -9.81
C GLY A 137 2.91 9.76 -10.78
N LEU A 138 2.12 8.77 -10.33
CA LEU A 138 1.66 7.65 -11.17
C LEU A 138 0.69 8.07 -12.29
N TRP A 139 -0.03 9.17 -12.10
CA TRP A 139 -1.10 9.66 -12.98
C TRP A 139 -0.79 11.02 -13.62
N ALA A 140 0.49 11.42 -13.61
CA ALA A 140 0.97 12.63 -14.29
C ALA A 140 1.25 12.39 -15.78
#